data_AF-A0A1U7NQI0-F1
#
_entry.id   AF-A0A1U7NQI0-F1
#
_cell.length_a   1.000
_cell.length_b   1.000
_cell.length_c   1.000
_cell.angle_alpha   90.00
_cell.angle_beta   90.00
_cell.angle_gamma   90.00
#
_symmetry.space_group_name_H-M   'P 1'
#
loop_
_entity.id
_entity.type
_entity.pdbx_description
1 polymer ?
#
loop_
_entity_poly.entity_id
_entity_poly.type
_entity_poly.pdbx_seq_one_letter_code
_entity_poly.pdbx_strand_id
1 'polypeptide(L)'
;MWFFKENIQEKYNKKRFYGAYIHDLRRYYEIPQKDLAKTLHISAPALSKMESGQQNMDYSMFHQCIDYFKKLDPDYDFNENVSKLSEAEQWIDFCLKEFINLSYFDKTDRIKKYLDNQDNKNSIAYFHYKMIESFYEMFNGKGTMEQIRVILEINYFLSPDYLAILYDLYGIIEDTKNIEIIQHQIKLLQKSRALAQQSNQSDLLGLV
;
A
#
# COMPACT_ATOMS: atom_id res chain seq x y z
N MET A 1 -2.36 12.95 -21.41
CA MET A 1 -3.59 12.26 -21.00
C MET A 1 -3.68 12.37 -19.49
N TRP A 2 -4.60 13.19 -18.96
CA TRP A 2 -4.80 13.30 -17.51
C TRP A 2 -5.58 12.07 -17.06
N PHE A 3 -4.90 11.11 -16.43
CA PHE A 3 -5.48 9.81 -16.01
C PHE A 3 -6.59 9.92 -14.96
N PHE A 4 -6.87 11.13 -14.47
CA PHE A 4 -7.87 11.36 -13.44
C PHE A 4 -8.67 12.60 -13.77
N LYS A 5 -9.90 12.42 -14.24
CA LYS A 5 -10.90 13.48 -14.30
C LYS A 5 -11.99 13.26 -13.26
N GLU A 6 -12.03 14.25 -12.36
CA GLU A 6 -13.18 14.93 -11.74
C GLU A 6 -14.08 14.20 -10.71
N ASN A 7 -13.99 14.71 -9.48
CA ASN A 7 -15.02 14.86 -8.44
C ASN A 7 -15.60 13.63 -7.73
N ILE A 8 -14.72 12.90 -7.05
CA ILE A 8 -15.00 12.29 -5.73
C ILE A 8 -13.77 12.64 -4.88
N GLN A 9 -13.96 13.09 -3.64
CA GLN A 9 -12.91 13.33 -2.65
C GLN A 9 -11.75 12.34 -2.88
N GLU A 10 -10.58 12.83 -3.36
CA GLU A 10 -9.60 11.95 -4.00
C GLU A 10 -9.21 10.83 -3.02
N LYS A 11 -9.63 9.58 -3.30
CA LYS A 11 -9.36 8.43 -2.42
C LYS A 11 -7.86 8.21 -2.20
N TYR A 12 -7.04 8.65 -3.16
CA TYR A 12 -5.61 8.41 -3.23
C TYR A 12 -4.83 9.66 -3.66
N ASN A 13 -3.69 9.87 -3.03
CA ASN A 13 -2.70 10.86 -3.43
C ASN A 13 -1.82 10.32 -4.56
N LYS A 14 -2.29 10.44 -5.80
CA LYS A 14 -1.58 9.89 -6.97
C LYS A 14 -0.18 10.47 -7.16
N LYS A 15 0.05 11.71 -6.70
CA LYS A 15 1.36 12.36 -6.76
C LYS A 15 2.42 11.66 -5.90
N ARG A 16 1.99 10.91 -4.88
CA ARG A 16 2.87 10.12 -4.01
C ARG A 16 3.26 8.79 -4.62
N PHE A 17 2.44 8.27 -5.53
CA PHE A 17 2.58 6.89 -6.00
C PHE A 17 3.96 6.61 -6.59
N TYR A 18 4.38 7.40 -7.59
CA TYR A 18 5.62 7.15 -8.32
C TYR A 18 6.85 7.16 -7.41
N GLY A 19 7.01 8.20 -6.60
CA GLY A 19 8.15 8.31 -5.69
C GLY A 19 8.22 7.16 -4.68
N ALA A 20 7.09 6.83 -4.05
CA ALA A 20 7.03 5.77 -3.05
C ALA A 20 7.22 4.38 -3.66
N TYR A 21 6.63 4.11 -4.83
CA TYR A 21 6.85 2.84 -5.54
C TYR A 21 8.31 2.66 -5.95
N ILE A 22 8.94 3.71 -6.49
CA ILE A 22 10.37 3.66 -6.85
C ILE A 22 11.25 3.49 -5.61
N HIS A 23 10.89 4.10 -4.48
CA HIS A 23 11.60 3.88 -3.22
C HIS A 23 11.61 2.41 -2.80
N ASP A 24 10.42 1.79 -2.78
CA ASP A 24 10.25 0.37 -2.43
C ASP A 24 10.98 -0.55 -3.42
N LEU A 25 10.80 -0.31 -4.72
CA LEU A 25 11.44 -1.09 -5.78
C LEU A 25 12.96 -1.00 -5.71
N ARG A 26 13.49 0.20 -5.45
CA ARG A 26 14.93 0.42 -5.28
C ARG A 26 15.47 -0.37 -4.09
N ARG A 27 14.74 -0.41 -2.97
CA ARG A 27 15.13 -1.21 -1.79
C ARG A 27 15.05 -2.71 -2.07
N TYR A 28 14.04 -3.16 -2.81
CA TYR A 28 13.89 -4.56 -3.21
C TYR A 28 15.08 -5.07 -4.01
N TYR A 29 15.56 -4.28 -4.99
CA TYR A 29 16.77 -4.61 -5.76
C TYR A 29 18.09 -4.18 -5.08
N GLU A 30 18.03 -3.74 -3.83
CA GLU A 30 19.19 -3.28 -3.04
C GLU A 30 20.04 -2.18 -3.73
N ILE A 31 19.40 -1.34 -4.55
CA ILE A 31 20.10 -0.31 -5.33
C ILE A 31 20.38 0.91 -4.44
N PRO A 32 21.64 1.38 -4.34
CA PRO A 32 21.93 2.62 -3.64
C PRO A 32 21.29 3.81 -4.35
N GLN A 33 20.67 4.72 -3.59
CA GLN A 33 20.00 5.91 -4.15
C GLN A 33 20.92 6.76 -5.03
N LYS A 34 22.21 6.86 -4.68
CA LYS A 34 23.23 7.55 -5.48
C LYS A 34 23.41 6.95 -6.89
N ASP A 35 23.24 5.64 -7.04
CA ASP A 35 23.52 4.93 -8.29
C ASP A 35 22.32 5.04 -9.24
N LEU A 36 21.11 4.94 -8.69
CA LEU A 36 19.89 5.24 -9.46
C LEU A 36 19.87 6.71 -9.90
N ALA A 37 20.16 7.66 -9.00
CA ALA A 37 20.20 9.08 -9.32
C ALA A 37 21.21 9.41 -10.44
N LYS A 38 22.40 8.80 -10.38
CA LYS A 38 23.42 8.94 -11.43
C LYS A 38 22.91 8.46 -12.79
N THR A 39 22.19 7.34 -12.81
CA THR A 39 21.64 6.76 -14.04
C THR A 39 20.51 7.61 -14.62
N LEU A 40 19.71 8.24 -13.74
CA LEU A 40 18.63 9.15 -14.11
C LEU A 40 19.13 10.58 -14.42
N HIS A 41 20.45 10.82 -14.36
CA HIS A 41 21.05 12.14 -14.55
C HIS A 41 20.49 13.24 -13.63
N ILE A 42 20.13 12.88 -12.40
CA ILE A 42 19.69 13.80 -11.34
C ILE A 42 20.60 13.71 -10.11
N SER A 43 20.48 14.66 -9.20
CA SER A 43 21.21 14.60 -7.94
C SER A 43 20.57 13.58 -6.98
N ALA A 44 21.39 12.89 -6.17
CA ALA A 44 20.87 11.99 -5.13
C ALA A 44 19.89 12.69 -4.16
N PRO A 45 20.11 13.95 -3.73
CA PRO A 45 19.12 14.69 -2.95
C PRO A 45 17.80 14.92 -3.70
N ALA A 46 17.81 15.12 -5.02
CA ALA A 46 16.58 15.28 -5.80
C ALA A 46 15.79 13.96 -5.82
N LEU A 47 16.46 12.82 -6.06
CA LEU A 47 15.81 11.51 -5.98
C LEU A 47 15.28 11.23 -4.57
N SER A 48 16.04 11.57 -3.52
CA SER A 48 15.58 11.43 -2.13
C SER A 48 14.32 12.23 -1.82
N LYS A 49 14.22 13.46 -2.35
CA LYS A 49 13.02 14.28 -2.19
C LYS A 49 11.84 13.68 -2.94
N MET A 50 12.07 13.09 -4.11
CA MET A 50 11.04 12.39 -4.86
C MET A 50 10.53 11.14 -4.14
N GLU A 51 11.44 10.29 -3.66
CA GLU A 51 11.13 9.05 -2.93
C GLU A 51 10.37 9.32 -1.62
N SER A 52 10.76 10.35 -0.87
CA SER A 52 10.05 10.79 0.34
C SER A 52 8.79 11.63 0.08
N GLY A 53 8.53 11.95 -1.19
CA GLY A 53 7.45 12.82 -1.66
C GLY A 53 7.53 14.28 -1.14
N GLN A 54 8.70 14.73 -0.69
CA GLN A 54 8.98 16.17 -0.52
C GLN A 54 8.97 16.91 -1.87
N GLN A 55 9.22 16.18 -2.96
CA GLN A 55 9.09 16.63 -4.34
C GLN A 55 8.27 15.59 -5.11
N ASN A 56 7.44 16.02 -6.05
CA ASN A 56 6.71 15.06 -6.89
C ASN A 56 7.66 14.49 -7.96
N MET A 57 7.62 13.17 -8.13
CA MET A 57 8.15 12.52 -9.32
C MET A 57 7.10 12.65 -10.43
N ASP A 58 7.50 13.13 -11.61
CA ASP A 58 6.61 13.15 -12.76
C ASP A 58 6.61 11.81 -13.49
N TYR A 59 5.67 11.66 -14.43
CA TYR A 59 5.50 10.42 -15.20
C TYR A 59 6.71 10.08 -16.06
N SER A 60 7.41 11.07 -16.61
CA SER A 60 8.59 10.84 -17.45
C SER A 60 9.74 10.28 -16.63
N MET A 61 10.00 10.88 -15.46
CA MET A 61 10.99 10.41 -14.50
C MET A 61 10.64 9.02 -13.97
N PHE A 62 9.37 8.78 -13.67
CA PHE A 62 8.89 7.45 -13.27
C PHE A 62 9.22 6.39 -14.33
N HIS A 63 8.86 6.64 -15.60
CA HIS A 63 9.16 5.73 -16.71
C HIS A 63 10.65 5.47 -16.88
N GLN A 64 11.50 6.49 -16.74
CA GLN A 64 12.95 6.29 -16.77
C GLN A 64 13.44 5.35 -15.66
N CYS A 65 12.84 5.43 -14.47
CA CYS A 65 13.14 4.50 -13.38
C CYS A 65 12.66 3.08 -13.74
N ILE A 66 11.44 2.93 -14.27
CA ILE A 66 10.91 1.63 -14.71
C ILE A 66 11.80 1.01 -15.78
N ASP A 67 12.22 1.76 -16.79
CA ASP A 67 13.13 1.30 -17.84
C ASP A 67 14.49 0.87 -17.29
N TYR A 68 14.99 1.52 -16.24
CA TYR A 68 16.19 1.09 -15.54
C TYR A 68 15.99 -0.30 -14.91
N PHE A 69 14.90 -0.52 -14.19
CA PHE A 69 14.62 -1.81 -13.54
C PHE A 69 14.34 -2.92 -14.57
N LYS A 70 13.65 -2.64 -15.68
CA LYS A 70 13.44 -3.60 -16.77
C LYS A 70 14.74 -4.05 -17.44
N LYS A 71 15.75 -3.18 -17.49
CA LYS A 71 17.10 -3.53 -17.99
C LYS A 71 17.89 -4.36 -16.98
N LEU A 72 17.65 -4.14 -15.69
CA LEU A 72 18.30 -4.86 -14.60
C LEU A 72 17.73 -6.28 -14.45
N ASP A 73 16.41 -6.40 -14.53
CA ASP A 73 15.64 -7.64 -14.42
C ASP A 73 14.68 -7.77 -15.61
N PRO A 74 14.99 -8.62 -16.61
CA PRO A 74 14.12 -8.83 -17.77
C PRO A 74 12.76 -9.46 -17.46
N ASP A 75 12.62 -10.13 -16.30
CA ASP A 75 11.35 -10.72 -15.85
C ASP A 75 10.47 -9.69 -15.12
N TYR A 76 11.03 -8.53 -14.79
CA TYR A 76 10.29 -7.42 -14.21
C TYR A 76 9.53 -6.63 -15.29
N ASP A 77 8.22 -6.51 -15.09
CA ASP A 77 7.38 -5.58 -15.82
C ASP A 77 6.48 -4.79 -14.87
N PHE A 78 6.10 -3.58 -15.27
CA PHE A 78 5.18 -2.73 -14.53
C PHE A 78 3.85 -2.61 -15.28
N ASN A 79 2.78 -3.03 -14.63
CA ASN A 79 1.45 -3.04 -15.19
C ASN A 79 0.73 -1.70 -14.93
N GLU A 80 0.64 -0.88 -15.98
CA GLU A 80 -0.05 0.42 -15.94
C GLU A 80 -1.57 0.33 -16.12
N ASN A 81 -2.13 -0.88 -16.26
CA ASN A 81 -3.56 -1.03 -16.48
C ASN A 81 -4.34 -0.54 -15.25
N VAL A 82 -5.06 0.58 -15.42
CA VAL A 82 -5.86 1.22 -14.39
C VAL A 82 -6.96 0.30 -13.83
N SER A 83 -7.41 -0.71 -14.60
CA SER A 83 -8.39 -1.69 -14.08
C SER A 83 -7.86 -2.48 -12.89
N LYS A 84 -6.53 -2.58 -12.71
CA LYS A 84 -5.90 -3.21 -11.56
C LYS A 84 -6.25 -2.51 -10.24
N LEU A 85 -6.49 -1.21 -10.26
CA LEU A 85 -6.98 -0.50 -9.06
C LEU A 85 -8.34 -1.04 -8.66
N SER A 86 -9.32 -1.05 -9.56
CA SER A 86 -10.67 -1.54 -9.26
C SER A 86 -10.67 -3.02 -8.88
N GLU A 87 -9.82 -3.85 -9.50
CA GLU A 87 -9.62 -5.24 -9.10
C GLU A 87 -9.12 -5.33 -7.65
N ALA A 88 -8.09 -4.55 -7.28
CA ALA A 88 -7.55 -4.55 -5.93
C ALA A 88 -8.54 -4.00 -4.89
N GLU A 89 -9.35 -2.99 -5.23
CA GLU A 89 -10.43 -2.49 -4.36
C GLU A 89 -11.43 -3.62 -4.04
N GLN A 90 -11.84 -4.42 -5.04
CA GLN A 90 -12.73 -5.57 -4.83
C GLN A 90 -12.10 -6.64 -3.92
N TRP A 91 -10.78 -6.83 -4.00
CA TRP A 91 -10.06 -7.76 -3.12
C TRP A 91 -9.94 -7.23 -1.69
N ILE A 92 -9.81 -5.93 -1.49
CA ILE A 92 -9.86 -5.32 -0.16
C ILE A 92 -11.25 -5.52 0.45
N ASP A 93 -12.32 -5.23 -0.30
CA ASP A 93 -13.69 -5.48 0.14
C ASP A 93 -13.94 -6.96 0.47
N PHE A 94 -13.37 -7.86 -0.34
CA PHE A 94 -13.40 -9.29 -0.08
C PHE A 94 -12.70 -9.62 1.25
N CYS A 95 -11.46 -9.16 1.45
CA CYS A 95 -10.72 -9.42 2.69
C CYS A 95 -11.45 -8.90 3.93
N LEU A 96 -12.02 -7.70 3.85
CA LEU A 96 -12.83 -7.12 4.93
C LEU A 96 -14.03 -7.98 5.29
N LYS A 97 -14.81 -8.41 4.29
CA LYS A 97 -15.97 -9.27 4.51
C LYS A 97 -15.58 -10.60 5.14
N GLU A 98 -14.50 -11.22 4.66
CA GLU A 98 -14.04 -12.49 5.22
C GLU A 98 -13.50 -12.33 6.65
N PHE A 99 -12.88 -11.19 6.96
CA PHE A 99 -12.45 -10.86 8.33
C PHE A 99 -13.64 -10.66 9.26
N ILE A 100 -14.60 -9.80 8.90
CA ILE A 100 -15.80 -9.50 9.70
C ILE A 100 -16.62 -10.76 9.97
N ASN A 101 -16.74 -11.64 8.97
CA ASN A 101 -17.49 -12.89 9.11
C ASN A 101 -16.69 -14.03 9.77
N LEU A 102 -15.41 -13.79 10.13
CA LEU A 102 -14.48 -14.79 10.65
C LEU A 102 -14.37 -16.04 9.73
N SER A 103 -14.60 -15.87 8.42
CA SER A 103 -14.62 -16.94 7.42
C SER A 103 -13.33 -17.05 6.60
N TYR A 104 -12.31 -16.27 6.96
CA TYR A 104 -11.05 -16.17 6.23
C TYR A 104 -10.21 -17.46 6.20
N PHE A 105 -10.37 -18.36 7.17
CA PHE A 105 -9.59 -19.60 7.27
C PHE A 105 -9.63 -20.46 5.99
N ASP A 106 -10.78 -20.52 5.31
CA ASP A 106 -10.97 -21.34 4.09
C ASP A 106 -10.66 -20.58 2.79
N LYS A 107 -10.25 -19.30 2.87
CA LYS A 107 -10.13 -18.41 1.71
C LYS A 107 -8.70 -17.92 1.45
N THR A 108 -7.76 -18.24 2.32
CA THR A 108 -6.34 -17.86 2.21
C THR A 108 -5.74 -18.28 0.87
N ASP A 109 -6.07 -19.46 0.33
CA ASP A 109 -5.61 -19.92 -0.98
C ASP A 109 -6.05 -19.01 -2.14
N ARG A 110 -7.24 -18.42 -2.06
CA ARG A 110 -7.74 -17.49 -3.10
C ARG A 110 -6.97 -16.19 -3.08
N ILE A 111 -6.72 -15.65 -1.87
CA ILE A 111 -5.94 -14.44 -1.69
C ILE A 111 -4.49 -14.69 -2.13
N LYS A 112 -3.92 -15.84 -1.76
CA LYS A 112 -2.58 -16.24 -2.19
C LYS A 112 -2.46 -16.28 -3.72
N LYS A 113 -3.42 -16.87 -4.43
CA LYS A 113 -3.42 -16.88 -5.91
C LYS A 113 -3.42 -15.48 -6.52
N TYR A 114 -4.12 -14.53 -5.90
CA TYR A 114 -4.10 -13.13 -6.32
C TYR A 114 -2.71 -12.50 -6.09
N LEU A 115 -2.11 -12.77 -4.93
CA LEU A 115 -0.80 -12.25 -4.53
C LEU A 115 0.36 -12.85 -5.35
N ASP A 116 0.29 -14.14 -5.70
CA ASP A 116 1.32 -14.83 -6.49
C ASP A 116 1.39 -14.35 -7.95
N ASN A 117 0.40 -13.57 -8.42
CA ASN A 117 0.39 -13.00 -9.76
C ASN A 117 1.25 -11.72 -9.85
N GLN A 118 2.34 -11.77 -10.61
CA GLN A 118 3.26 -10.65 -10.81
C GLN A 118 2.57 -9.41 -11.42
N ASP A 119 1.55 -9.61 -12.28
CA ASP A 119 0.79 -8.52 -12.90
C ASP A 119 0.00 -7.70 -11.87
N ASN A 120 -0.29 -8.28 -10.71
CA ASN A 120 -0.95 -7.59 -9.60
C ASN A 120 0.08 -6.93 -8.70
N LYS A 121 1.17 -7.65 -8.41
CA LYS A 121 2.27 -7.20 -7.55
C LYS A 121 2.88 -5.91 -8.09
N ASN A 122 3.33 -5.88 -9.35
CA ASN A 122 4.02 -4.73 -9.92
C ASN A 122 3.06 -3.91 -10.78
N SER A 123 2.06 -3.28 -10.16
CA SER A 123 1.03 -2.54 -10.89
C SER A 123 0.75 -1.16 -10.29
N ILE A 124 -0.06 -0.37 -11.00
CA ILE A 124 -0.60 0.90 -10.49
C ILE A 124 -1.42 0.74 -9.20
N ALA A 125 -1.81 -0.50 -8.83
CA ALA A 125 -2.47 -0.85 -7.58
C ALA A 125 -1.51 -1.37 -6.49
N TYR A 126 -0.19 -1.14 -6.61
CA TYR A 126 0.82 -1.67 -5.69
C TYR A 126 0.51 -1.45 -4.19
N PHE A 127 0.07 -0.26 -3.78
CA PHE A 127 -0.25 -0.02 -2.37
C PHE A 127 -1.53 -0.72 -1.89
N HIS A 128 -2.51 -0.92 -2.78
CA HIS A 128 -3.66 -1.78 -2.50
C HIS A 128 -3.25 -3.24 -2.39
N TYR A 129 -2.39 -3.70 -3.29
CA TYR A 129 -1.77 -5.02 -3.21
C TYR A 129 -1.07 -5.22 -1.86
N LYS A 130 -0.29 -4.23 -1.39
CA LYS A 130 0.37 -4.30 -0.07
C LYS A 130 -0.60 -4.35 1.11
N MET A 131 -1.76 -3.70 1.01
CA MET A 131 -2.82 -3.84 2.01
C MET A 131 -3.43 -5.26 2.01
N ILE A 132 -3.68 -5.84 0.83
CA ILE A 132 -4.18 -7.22 0.68
C ILE A 132 -3.15 -8.23 1.20
N GLU A 133 -1.86 -8.00 0.95
CA GLU A 133 -0.76 -8.79 1.49
C GLU A 133 -0.78 -8.78 3.03
N SER A 134 -1.01 -7.62 3.65
CA SER A 134 -1.12 -7.54 5.11
C SER A 134 -2.35 -8.24 5.69
N PHE A 135 -3.50 -8.23 4.99
CA PHE A 135 -4.64 -9.08 5.36
C PHE A 135 -4.28 -10.56 5.32
N TYR A 136 -3.65 -10.98 4.22
CA TYR A 136 -3.23 -12.38 4.06
C TYR A 136 -2.25 -12.82 5.14
N GLU A 137 -1.27 -11.98 5.46
CA GLU A 137 -0.33 -12.25 6.55
C GLU A 137 -1.08 -12.39 7.88
N MET A 138 -1.92 -11.41 8.22
CA MET A 138 -2.73 -11.42 9.45
C MET A 138 -3.58 -12.70 9.56
N PHE A 139 -4.27 -13.10 8.49
CA PHE A 139 -5.09 -14.33 8.46
C PHE A 139 -4.27 -15.60 8.69
N ASN A 140 -2.98 -15.58 8.38
CA ASN A 140 -2.07 -16.71 8.59
C ASN A 140 -1.26 -16.59 9.91
N GLY A 141 -1.60 -15.64 10.79
CA GLY A 141 -0.84 -15.37 12.02
C GLY A 141 0.60 -14.92 11.73
N LYS A 142 0.80 -14.25 10.60
CA LYS A 142 2.07 -13.69 10.15
C LYS A 142 1.91 -12.17 9.99
N GLY A 143 3.03 -11.47 9.83
CA GLY A 143 3.05 -10.05 9.55
C GLY A 143 3.49 -9.20 10.74
N THR A 144 3.69 -7.90 10.47
CA THR A 144 4.18 -6.95 11.47
C THR A 144 3.53 -5.59 11.28
N MET A 145 3.48 -4.81 12.37
CA MET A 145 3.06 -3.41 12.36
C MET A 145 3.88 -2.55 11.39
N GLU A 146 5.14 -2.91 11.13
CA GLU A 146 6.07 -2.10 10.35
C GLU A 146 5.63 -1.93 8.90
N GLN A 147 5.10 -2.98 8.26
CA GLN A 147 4.62 -2.88 6.88
C GLN A 147 3.45 -1.89 6.76
N ILE A 148 2.50 -1.96 7.69
CA ILE A 148 1.36 -1.04 7.74
C ILE A 148 1.82 0.39 8.05
N ARG A 149 2.80 0.54 8.95
CA ARG A 149 3.42 1.84 9.26
C ARG A 149 3.99 2.48 8.00
N VAL A 150 4.76 1.73 7.20
CA VAL A 150 5.33 2.22 5.94
C VAL A 150 4.24 2.69 4.98
N ILE A 151 3.16 1.92 4.82
CA ILE A 151 2.02 2.31 3.97
C ILE A 151 1.37 3.62 4.44
N LEU A 152 1.19 3.80 5.75
CA LEU A 152 0.64 5.03 6.32
C LEU A 152 1.58 6.24 6.12
N GLU A 153 2.89 6.06 6.32
CA GLU A 153 3.88 7.13 6.17
C GLU A 153 4.00 7.67 4.74
N ILE A 154 3.71 6.82 3.74
CA ILE A 154 3.66 7.23 2.33
C ILE A 154 2.57 8.28 2.08
N ASN A 155 1.52 8.31 2.92
CA ASN A 155 0.36 9.21 2.76
C ASN A 155 -0.30 9.07 1.37
N TYR A 156 -0.34 7.83 0.85
CA TYR A 156 -1.00 7.51 -0.42
C TYR A 156 -2.52 7.42 -0.26
N PHE A 157 -3.01 6.72 0.76
CA PHE A 157 -4.44 6.64 1.03
C PHE A 157 -4.93 7.91 1.74
N LEU A 158 -6.00 8.52 1.21
CA LEU A 158 -6.58 9.75 1.74
C LEU A 158 -8.03 9.56 2.22
N SER A 159 -8.75 8.59 1.66
CA SER A 159 -10.12 8.30 2.10
C SER A 159 -10.13 7.78 3.54
N PRO A 160 -11.05 8.26 4.39
CA PRO A 160 -11.24 7.74 5.74
C PRO A 160 -11.41 6.21 5.80
N ASP A 161 -12.05 5.59 4.80
CA ASP A 161 -12.24 4.14 4.70
C ASP A 161 -10.91 3.39 4.73
N TYR A 162 -10.02 3.68 3.79
CA TYR A 162 -8.72 3.02 3.69
C TYR A 162 -7.84 3.30 4.90
N LEU A 163 -7.92 4.51 5.44
CA LEU A 163 -7.19 4.85 6.64
C LEU A 163 -7.70 4.05 7.85
N ALA A 164 -9.01 3.89 8.00
CA ALA A 164 -9.60 3.05 9.06
C ALA A 164 -9.07 1.61 8.96
N ILE A 165 -9.16 1.00 7.77
CA ILE A 165 -8.64 -0.35 7.52
C ILE A 165 -7.16 -0.48 7.93
N LEU A 166 -6.31 0.47 7.52
CA LEU A 166 -4.89 0.45 7.86
C LEU A 166 -4.67 0.59 9.38
N TYR A 167 -5.42 1.46 10.06
CA TYR A 167 -5.28 1.61 11.51
C TYR A 167 -5.77 0.38 12.28
N ASP A 168 -6.80 -0.33 11.79
CA ASP A 168 -7.22 -1.60 12.38
C ASP A 168 -6.19 -2.70 12.16
N LEU A 169 -5.69 -2.87 10.94
CA LEU A 169 -4.62 -3.82 10.66
C LEU A 169 -3.39 -3.55 11.54
N TYR A 170 -3.00 -2.28 11.71
CA TYR A 170 -1.91 -1.91 12.60
C TYR A 170 -2.24 -2.30 14.06
N GLY A 171 -3.45 -1.99 14.53
CA GLY A 171 -3.87 -2.27 15.90
C GLY A 171 -3.94 -3.76 16.26
N ILE A 172 -4.20 -4.65 15.30
CA ILE A 172 -4.53 -6.06 15.54
C ILE A 172 -3.36 -7.01 15.30
N ILE A 173 -2.40 -6.67 14.42
CA ILE A 173 -1.48 -7.65 13.84
C ILE A 173 -0.45 -8.26 14.82
N GLU A 174 -0.20 -7.64 15.97
CA GLU A 174 0.84 -8.10 16.91
C GLU A 174 0.22 -8.63 18.22
N ASP A 175 0.45 -9.91 18.51
CA ASP A 175 0.16 -10.51 19.82
C ASP A 175 1.32 -10.24 20.79
N THR A 176 1.08 -9.40 21.80
CA THR A 176 2.11 -8.96 22.74
C THR A 176 1.54 -8.77 24.14
N LYS A 177 2.40 -8.99 25.15
CA LYS A 177 2.09 -8.73 26.57
C LYS A 177 2.64 -7.38 27.04
N ASN A 178 3.33 -6.63 26.18
CA ASN A 178 3.89 -5.34 26.55
C ASN A 178 2.77 -4.28 26.63
N ILE A 179 2.55 -3.75 27.83
CA ILE A 179 1.49 -2.77 28.13
C ILE A 179 1.62 -1.50 27.27
N GLU A 180 2.83 -1.03 26.99
CA GLU A 180 3.04 0.17 26.18
C GLU A 180 2.59 -0.05 24.73
N ILE A 181 2.88 -1.24 24.19
CA ILE A 181 2.44 -1.63 22.84
C ILE A 181 0.92 -1.80 22.80
N ILE A 182 0.33 -2.45 23.81
CA ILE A 182 -1.12 -2.60 23.92
C ILE A 182 -1.82 -1.23 23.97
N GLN A 183 -1.28 -0.28 24.75
CA GLN A 183 -1.84 1.08 24.80
C GLN A 183 -1.72 1.81 23.46
N HIS A 184 -0.64 1.56 22.71
CA HIS A 184 -0.50 2.10 21.36
C HIS A 184 -1.53 1.48 20.40
N GLN A 185 -1.71 0.15 20.42
CA GLN A 185 -2.73 -0.56 19.64
C GLN A 185 -4.13 -0.02 19.90
N ILE A 186 -4.50 0.17 21.17
CA ILE A 186 -5.80 0.75 21.55
C ILE A 186 -5.99 2.13 20.93
N LYS A 187 -4.95 2.99 20.92
CA LYS A 187 -5.04 4.32 20.28
C LYS A 187 -5.22 4.23 18.77
N LEU A 188 -4.59 3.26 18.11
CA LEU A 188 -4.75 3.01 16.69
C LEU A 188 -6.18 2.56 16.36
N LEU A 189 -6.73 1.61 17.12
CA LEU A 189 -8.11 1.14 16.99
C LEU A 189 -9.14 2.26 17.24
N GLN A 190 -8.92 3.11 18.25
CA GLN A 190 -9.75 4.28 18.49
C GLN A 190 -9.73 5.26 17.30
N LYS A 191 -8.56 5.43 16.67
CA LYS A 191 -8.40 6.26 15.48
C LYS A 191 -9.10 5.64 14.28
N SER A 192 -9.00 4.33 14.08
CA SER A 192 -9.76 3.62 13.04
C SER A 192 -11.25 3.86 13.21
N ARG A 193 -11.79 3.60 14.42
CA ARG A 193 -13.20 3.81 14.72
C ARG A 193 -13.67 5.23 14.41
N ALA A 194 -12.88 6.24 14.75
CA ALA A 194 -13.22 7.64 14.44
C ALA A 194 -13.28 7.91 12.93
N LEU A 195 -12.38 7.29 12.14
CA LEU A 195 -12.36 7.39 10.68
C LEU A 195 -13.54 6.63 10.05
N ALA A 196 -13.84 5.43 10.54
CA ALA A 196 -15.01 4.65 10.12
C ALA A 196 -16.32 5.44 10.34
N GLN A 197 -16.46 6.12 11.48
CA GLN A 197 -17.62 6.99 11.74
C GLN A 197 -17.74 8.17 10.75
N GLN A 198 -16.62 8.72 10.29
CA GLN A 198 -16.63 9.80 9.29
C GLN A 198 -17.03 9.31 7.89
N SER A 199 -16.85 8.03 7.62
CA SER A 199 -17.10 7.44 6.30
C SER A 199 -18.55 6.99 6.04
N ASN A 200 -19.41 7.01 7.06
CA ASN A 200 -20.74 6.38 7.03
C ASN A 200 -20.75 4.87 6.68
N GLN A 201 -19.60 4.18 6.68
CA GLN A 201 -19.54 2.73 6.53
C GLN A 201 -19.72 2.05 7.89
N SER A 202 -20.96 1.64 8.19
CA SER A 202 -21.28 0.90 9.41
C SER A 202 -20.52 -0.42 9.54
N ASP A 203 -20.14 -1.01 8.42
CA ASP A 203 -19.45 -2.30 8.36
C ASP A 203 -18.02 -2.20 8.92
N LEU A 204 -17.41 -1.00 8.86
CA LEU A 204 -16.10 -0.70 9.44
C LEU A 204 -16.18 -0.40 10.95
N LEU A 205 -17.37 -0.25 11.54
CA LEU A 205 -17.52 -0.04 13.00
C LEU A 205 -17.31 -1.33 13.81
N GLY A 206 -17.32 -2.50 13.16
CA GLY A 206 -17.17 -3.81 13.77
C GLY A 206 -15.76 -4.38 13.77
N LEU A 207 -14.74 -3.60 13.39
CA LEU A 207 -13.33 -4.02 13.42
C LEU A 207 -12.68 -3.86 14.82
N VAL A 208 -13.41 -3.36 15.82
CA VAL A 208 -12.95 -3.12 17.21
C VAL A 208 -13.73 -3.96 18.22
#